data_AF-A0A1H7VGM4-F1
#
_entry.id   AF-A0A1H7VGM4-F1
#
_cell.length_a   1.000
_cell.length_b   1.000
_cell.length_c   1.000
_cell.angle_alpha   90.00
_cell.angle_beta   90.00
_cell.angle_gamma   90.00
#
_symmetry.space_group_name_H-M   'P 1'
#
loop_
_entity.id
_entity.type
_entity.pdbx_description
1 polymer ?
#
loop_
_entity_poly.entity_id
_entity_poly.type
_entity_poly.pdbx_seq_one_letter_code
_entity_poly.pdbx_strand_id
1 'polypeptide(L)'
;MSENTTTIERIHADHTVAKRLGNWTDAGVVEIRARRATVVVDLRSPHLPAEVEVRIENAKALVKLLVPEDTEVEHWDLRWSGKGSLKDAQVARDDVQTAPSRRIRVVGTAQDGEIRVHRGGVAMLSAMFSREYLEDLRSARKEGRLPIVDDPTRDSRKS
;
A
#
# COMPACT_ATOMS: atom_id res chain seq x y z
N MET A 1 -0.32 -31.45 5.36
CA MET A 1 0.30 -30.12 5.51
C MET A 1 0.60 -29.64 4.10
N SER A 2 -0.25 -28.79 3.54
CA SER A 2 0.02 -28.19 2.24
C SER A 2 0.98 -27.04 2.46
N GLU A 3 2.12 -27.03 1.75
CA GLU A 3 2.94 -25.83 1.61
C GLU A 3 2.06 -24.74 1.01
N ASN A 4 1.70 -23.73 1.82
CA ASN A 4 1.11 -22.52 1.30
C ASN A 4 2.21 -21.81 0.51
N THR A 5 2.23 -21.97 -0.81
CA THR A 5 3.04 -21.12 -1.69
C THR A 5 2.59 -19.68 -1.48
N THR A 6 3.36 -18.93 -0.70
CA THR A 6 3.13 -17.50 -0.50
C THR A 6 3.30 -16.78 -1.84
N THR A 7 2.21 -16.27 -2.40
CA THR A 7 2.25 -15.43 -3.59
C THR A 7 3.04 -14.15 -3.28
N ILE A 8 3.98 -13.81 -4.16
CA ILE A 8 4.84 -12.62 -4.04
C ILE A 8 4.61 -11.72 -5.24
N GLU A 9 4.22 -10.47 -4.98
CA GLU A 9 4.19 -9.40 -5.98
C GLU A 9 5.49 -8.63 -6.02
N ARG A 10 5.94 -8.24 -7.22
CA ARG A 10 7.18 -7.50 -7.41
C ARG A 10 6.95 -6.18 -8.12
N ILE A 11 7.42 -5.11 -7.51
CA ILE A 11 7.35 -3.74 -8.03
C ILE A 11 8.77 -3.21 -8.16
N HIS A 12 9.24 -3.07 -9.39
CA HIS A 12 10.54 -2.47 -9.69
C HIS A 12 10.34 -1.10 -10.33
N ALA A 13 11.01 -0.07 -9.81
CA ALA A 13 10.95 1.29 -10.33
C ALA A 13 12.32 1.98 -10.28
N ASP A 14 12.78 2.51 -11.42
CA ASP A 14 14.02 3.28 -11.51
C ASP A 14 13.77 4.58 -12.29
N HIS A 15 14.07 5.73 -11.68
CA HIS A 15 13.85 7.06 -12.27
C HIS A 15 12.43 7.29 -12.81
N THR A 16 11.42 6.66 -12.20
CA THR A 16 10.05 6.65 -12.70
C THR A 16 9.04 6.68 -11.55
N VAL A 17 7.75 6.72 -11.92
CA VAL A 17 6.63 6.57 -11.00
C VAL A 17 5.94 5.22 -11.28
N ALA A 18 5.82 4.38 -10.25
CA ALA A 18 5.04 3.16 -10.31
C ALA A 18 3.84 3.28 -9.36
N LYS A 19 2.65 2.93 -9.84
CA LYS A 19 1.44 2.89 -9.01
C LYS A 19 0.79 1.51 -9.11
N ARG A 20 0.30 1.03 -7.98
CA ARG A 20 -0.54 -0.15 -7.83
C ARG A 20 -1.69 0.25 -6.94
N LEU A 21 -2.86 0.48 -7.54
CA LEU A 21 -4.02 1.09 -6.89
C LEU A 21 -5.25 0.19 -7.01
N GLY A 22 -6.20 0.30 -6.07
CA GLY A 22 -7.38 -0.56 -6.08
C GLY A 22 -7.06 -2.01 -5.66
N ASN A 23 -7.80 -2.96 -6.22
CA ASN A 23 -7.66 -4.40 -5.96
C ASN A 23 -6.70 -5.07 -6.93
N TRP A 24 -5.44 -4.63 -6.91
CA TRP A 24 -4.42 -5.05 -7.88
C TRP A 24 -3.75 -6.38 -7.55
N THR A 25 -3.89 -6.88 -6.32
CA THR A 25 -3.33 -8.18 -5.89
C THR A 25 -4.05 -8.72 -4.64
N ASP A 26 -3.88 -10.03 -4.41
CA ASP A 26 -4.23 -10.78 -3.19
C ASP A 26 -2.98 -11.34 -2.47
N ALA A 27 -1.78 -10.99 -2.93
CA ALA A 27 -0.52 -11.49 -2.40
C ALA A 27 -0.25 -11.04 -0.95
N GLY A 28 0.22 -11.98 -0.12
CA GLY A 28 0.67 -11.68 1.25
C GLY A 28 2.06 -11.06 1.33
N VAL A 29 2.81 -11.01 0.22
CA VAL A 29 4.15 -10.41 0.18
C VAL A 29 4.24 -9.47 -1.02
N VAL A 30 4.72 -8.26 -0.77
CA VAL A 30 5.02 -7.27 -1.81
C VAL A 30 6.49 -6.86 -1.70
N GLU A 31 7.26 -7.13 -2.76
CA GLU A 31 8.65 -6.72 -2.91
C GLU A 31 8.74 -5.43 -3.73
N ILE A 32 9.31 -4.39 -3.13
CA ILE A 32 9.49 -3.08 -3.76
C ILE A 32 10.98 -2.78 -3.88
N ARG A 33 11.46 -2.74 -5.12
CA ARG A 33 12.81 -2.29 -5.46
C ARG A 33 12.73 -0.95 -6.18
N ALA A 34 13.19 0.11 -5.52
CA ALA A 34 13.01 1.46 -6.02
C ALA A 34 14.31 2.29 -5.97
N ARG A 35 14.69 2.90 -7.09
CA ARG A 35 15.82 3.82 -7.16
C ARG A 35 15.41 5.16 -7.78
N ARG A 36 15.61 6.27 -7.07
CA ARG A 36 15.25 7.62 -7.54
C ARG A 36 13.83 7.69 -8.13
N ALA A 37 12.91 6.96 -7.52
CA ALA A 37 11.57 6.71 -8.03
C ALA A 37 10.51 7.14 -7.02
N THR A 38 9.26 7.15 -7.46
CA THR A 38 8.10 7.20 -6.56
C THR A 38 7.26 5.95 -6.76
N VAL A 39 6.98 5.22 -5.68
CA VAL A 39 6.09 4.07 -5.70
C VAL A 39 4.87 4.37 -4.84
N VAL A 40 3.67 4.12 -5.37
CA VAL A 40 2.42 4.17 -4.59
C VAL A 40 1.80 2.77 -4.62
N VAL A 41 1.64 2.17 -3.45
CA VAL A 41 1.05 0.84 -3.29
C VAL A 41 -0.19 0.96 -2.42
N ASP A 42 -1.31 0.56 -2.99
CA ASP A 42 -2.58 0.48 -2.29
C ASP A 42 -2.75 -0.90 -1.66
N LEU A 43 -2.81 -0.91 -0.33
CA LEU A 43 -2.96 -2.09 0.51
C LEU A 43 -4.32 -2.06 1.23
N ARG A 44 -5.28 -1.27 0.73
CA ARG A 44 -6.66 -1.18 1.25
C ARG A 44 -7.59 -2.25 0.73
N SER A 45 -7.16 -3.07 -0.23
CA SER A 45 -7.99 -4.14 -0.78
C SER A 45 -8.50 -5.07 0.33
N PRO A 46 -9.80 -5.42 0.35
CA PRO A 46 -10.33 -6.41 1.30
C PRO A 46 -9.85 -7.84 0.98
N HIS A 47 -9.27 -8.07 -0.20
CA HIS A 47 -8.81 -9.40 -0.62
C HIS A 47 -7.41 -9.76 -0.12
N LEU A 48 -6.65 -8.77 0.36
CA LEU A 48 -5.35 -9.03 0.97
C LEU A 48 -5.52 -9.78 2.29
N PRO A 49 -4.58 -10.68 2.64
CA PRO A 49 -4.61 -11.40 3.90
C PRO A 49 -4.54 -10.45 5.12
N ALA A 50 -4.86 -11.00 6.30
CA ALA A 50 -4.79 -10.28 7.57
C ALA A 50 -3.35 -9.82 7.90
N GLU A 51 -2.34 -10.54 7.41
CA GLU A 51 -0.93 -10.19 7.54
C GLU A 51 -0.31 -10.01 6.15
N VAL A 52 0.34 -8.86 5.92
CA VAL A 52 1.06 -8.53 4.69
C VAL A 52 2.49 -8.14 5.01
N GLU A 53 3.46 -8.74 4.33
CA GLU A 53 4.87 -8.34 4.41
C GLU A 53 5.23 -7.46 3.22
N VAL A 54 5.75 -6.26 3.51
CA VAL A 54 6.28 -5.34 2.50
C VAL A 54 7.79 -5.31 2.61
N ARG A 55 8.47 -5.89 1.63
CA ARG A 55 9.93 -5.92 1.54
C ARG A 55 10.42 -4.74 0.73
N ILE A 56 11.24 -3.89 1.34
CA ILE A 56 11.77 -2.68 0.72
C ILE A 56 13.25 -2.84 0.43
N GLU A 57 13.64 -2.53 -0.81
CA GLU A 57 14.99 -2.14 -1.17
C GLU A 57 14.90 -0.80 -1.91
N ASN A 58 15.17 0.28 -1.18
CA ASN A 58 15.00 1.64 -1.70
C ASN A 58 16.34 2.40 -1.70
N ALA A 59 16.64 3.12 -2.78
CA ALA A 59 17.70 4.12 -2.82
C ALA A 59 17.19 5.45 -3.41
N LYS A 60 17.14 6.51 -2.59
CA LYS A 60 16.69 7.86 -2.98
C LYS A 60 15.28 7.89 -3.56
N ALA A 61 14.42 6.96 -3.15
CA ALA A 61 13.03 6.86 -3.62
C ALA A 61 12.03 7.19 -2.51
N LEU A 62 10.82 7.56 -2.94
CA LEU A 62 9.66 7.74 -2.08
C LEU A 62 8.70 6.56 -2.27
N VAL A 63 8.34 5.87 -1.19
CA VAL A 63 7.29 4.84 -1.20
C VAL A 63 6.10 5.36 -0.40
N LYS A 64 4.89 5.32 -0.99
CA LYS A 64 3.64 5.61 -0.30
C LYS A 64 2.83 4.33 -0.19
N LEU A 65 2.54 3.92 1.04
CA LEU A 65 1.65 2.81 1.35
C LEU A 65 0.28 3.41 1.70
N LEU A 66 -0.75 3.09 0.91
CA LEU A 66 -2.13 3.44 1.23
C LEU A 66 -2.72 2.26 2.00
N VAL A 67 -3.14 2.47 3.24
CA VAL A 67 -3.56 1.36 4.13
C VAL A 67 -4.93 1.66 4.75
N PRO A 68 -5.69 0.63 5.18
CA PRO A 68 -6.90 0.83 5.98
C PRO A 68 -6.62 1.67 7.23
N GLU A 69 -7.63 2.37 7.72
CA GLU A 69 -7.48 3.33 8.83
C GLU A 69 -6.89 2.68 10.08
N ASP A 70 -7.37 1.49 10.42
CA ASP A 70 -7.06 0.70 11.60
C ASP A 70 -5.92 -0.31 11.41
N THR A 71 -5.11 -0.16 10.35
CA THR A 71 -3.99 -1.08 10.08
C THR A 71 -2.83 -0.89 11.05
N GLU A 72 -2.37 -1.96 11.68
CA GLU A 72 -1.11 -1.95 12.43
C GLU A 72 0.08 -1.99 11.44
N VAL A 73 1.02 -1.07 11.58
CA VAL A 73 2.25 -1.05 10.75
C VAL A 73 3.46 -1.26 11.65
N GLU A 74 4.07 -2.43 11.52
CA GLU A 74 5.32 -2.80 12.18
C GLU A 74 6.50 -2.54 11.24
N HIS A 75 7.55 -1.88 11.71
CA HIS A 75 8.70 -1.54 10.85
C HIS A 75 10.06 -1.63 11.55
N TRP A 76 10.14 -2.39 12.66
CA TRP A 76 11.37 -2.51 13.45
C TRP A 76 12.52 -3.17 12.68
N ASP A 77 12.21 -4.01 11.69
CA ASP A 77 13.21 -4.69 10.85
C ASP A 77 13.63 -3.88 9.61
N LEU A 78 13.18 -2.64 9.49
CA LEU A 78 13.59 -1.74 8.41
C LEU A 78 14.92 -1.07 8.76
N ARG A 79 15.94 -1.32 7.94
CA ARG A 79 17.28 -0.76 8.13
C ARG A 79 17.47 0.48 7.26
N TRP A 80 17.88 1.57 7.90
CA TRP A 80 18.19 2.83 7.22
C TRP A 80 19.69 2.98 7.03
N SER A 81 20.11 3.28 5.81
CA SER A 81 21.49 3.70 5.50
C SER A 81 21.48 5.14 4.99
N GLY A 82 22.02 6.08 5.75
CA GLY A 82 21.91 7.51 5.41
C GLY A 82 20.62 8.14 5.92
N LYS A 83 20.14 9.21 5.27
CA LYS A 83 18.97 9.96 5.76
C LYS A 83 17.68 9.24 5.37
N GLY A 84 16.76 9.04 6.31
CA GLY A 84 15.47 8.47 5.96
C GLY A 84 14.57 8.27 7.15
N SER A 85 13.29 8.02 6.88
CA SER A 85 12.29 7.72 7.88
C SER A 85 11.06 7.07 7.26
N LEU A 86 10.37 6.26 8.05
CA LEU A 86 8.98 5.90 7.81
C LEU A 86 8.12 6.91 8.55
N LYS A 87 7.16 7.51 7.86
CA LYS A 87 6.26 8.52 8.41
C LYS A 87 4.83 8.01 8.38
N ASP A 88 4.22 7.94 9.56
CA ASP A 88 2.81 7.63 9.74
C ASP A 88 2.15 8.73 10.56
N ALA A 89 1.73 9.79 9.87
CA ALA A 89 1.20 10.99 10.51
C ALA A 89 -0.29 10.88 10.87
N GLN A 90 -0.99 9.85 10.37
CA GLN A 90 -2.44 9.70 10.51
C GLN A 90 -2.86 8.64 11.55
N VAL A 91 -1.91 7.99 12.24
CA VAL A 91 -2.24 7.10 13.36
C VAL A 91 -2.90 7.91 14.47
N ALA A 92 -4.14 7.54 14.81
CA ALA A 92 -4.83 8.04 15.99
C ALA A 92 -4.02 7.67 17.23
N ARG A 93 -3.80 8.65 18.13
CA ARG A 93 -2.88 8.48 19.27
C ARG A 93 -3.51 7.93 20.55
N ASP A 94 -4.84 7.79 20.67
CA ASP A 94 -5.50 7.38 21.94
C ASP A 94 -6.74 6.46 21.81
N ASP A 95 -6.76 5.45 22.70
CA ASP A 95 -7.82 4.87 23.57
C ASP A 95 -9.09 4.15 23.09
N VAL A 96 -9.22 3.78 21.82
CA VAL A 96 -10.15 2.69 21.47
C VAL A 96 -9.35 1.52 20.92
N GLN A 97 -9.07 0.56 21.81
CA GLN A 97 -8.40 -0.70 21.51
C GLN A 97 -9.33 -1.61 20.68
N THR A 98 -9.69 -1.19 19.48
CA THR A 98 -10.22 -2.09 18.46
C THR A 98 -9.04 -2.91 17.92
N ALA A 99 -9.19 -4.23 17.88
CA ALA A 99 -8.17 -5.08 17.28
C ALA A 99 -7.95 -4.63 15.81
N PRO A 100 -6.69 -4.52 15.34
CA PRO A 100 -6.41 -4.04 13.99
C PRO A 100 -7.00 -5.00 12.95
N SER A 101 -7.68 -4.47 11.92
CA SER A 101 -8.20 -5.31 10.82
C SER A 101 -7.10 -5.94 9.97
N ARG A 102 -5.89 -5.37 9.98
CA ARG A 102 -4.74 -5.83 9.22
C ARG A 102 -3.43 -5.46 9.91
N ARG A 103 -2.43 -6.35 9.83
CA ARG A 103 -1.04 -6.09 10.18
C ARG A 103 -0.18 -6.02 8.93
N ILE A 104 0.63 -4.98 8.82
CA ILE A 104 1.62 -4.83 7.76
C ILE A 104 3.00 -4.76 8.39
N ARG A 105 3.86 -5.72 8.03
CA ARG A 105 5.27 -5.72 8.44
C ARG A 105 6.13 -5.15 7.31
N VAL A 106 6.80 -4.04 7.57
CA VAL A 106 7.72 -3.39 6.64
C VAL A 106 9.15 -3.77 6.99
N VAL A 107 9.84 -4.45 6.08
CA VAL A 107 11.20 -4.98 6.31
C VAL A 107 12.13 -4.57 5.18
N GLY A 108 13.43 -4.71 5.39
CA GLY A 108 14.45 -4.55 4.34
C GLY A 108 15.36 -3.34 4.55
N THR A 109 15.75 -2.67 3.47
CA THR A 109 16.73 -1.57 3.49
C THR A 109 16.25 -0.34 2.73
N ALA A 110 16.54 0.83 3.29
CA ALA A 110 16.27 2.11 2.64
C ALA A 110 17.46 3.07 2.77
N GLN A 111 17.97 3.54 1.63
CA GLN A 111 19.06 4.48 1.52
C GLN A 111 18.58 5.85 1.06
N ASP A 112 18.84 6.90 1.84
CA ASP A 112 18.51 8.29 1.45
C ASP A 112 17.04 8.48 0.98
N GLY A 113 16.12 7.69 1.51
CA GLY A 113 14.74 7.54 1.02
C GLY A 113 13.68 7.83 2.07
N GLU A 114 12.41 7.79 1.65
CA GLU A 114 11.29 8.03 2.56
C GLU A 114 10.16 7.02 2.29
N ILE A 115 9.56 6.54 3.37
CA ILE A 115 8.33 5.74 3.32
C ILE A 115 7.23 6.54 4.01
N ARG A 116 6.06 6.67 3.37
CA ARG A 116 4.88 7.29 3.96
C ARG A 116 3.76 6.28 4.04
N VAL A 117 3.17 6.18 5.22
CA VAL A 117 1.89 5.49 5.41
C VAL A 117 0.81 6.55 5.32
N HIS A 118 -0.16 6.34 4.42
CA HIS A 118 -1.35 7.18 4.27
C HIS A 118 -2.58 6.34 4.63
N ARG A 119 -3.46 6.92 5.45
CA ARG A 119 -4.66 6.28 5.99
C ARG A 119 -5.91 7.11 5.71
N GLY A 120 -7.09 6.48 5.80
CA GLY A 120 -8.39 7.15 5.71
C GLY A 120 -8.54 8.06 4.49
N GLY A 121 -9.04 9.28 4.70
CA GLY A 121 -9.25 10.26 3.61
C GLY A 121 -7.97 10.63 2.84
N VAL A 122 -6.79 10.61 3.48
CA VAL A 122 -5.51 10.91 2.81
C VAL A 122 -5.15 9.78 1.83
N ALA A 123 -5.42 8.53 2.19
CA ALA A 123 -5.24 7.40 1.29
C ALA A 123 -6.17 7.51 0.06
N MET A 124 -7.45 7.83 0.30
CA MET A 124 -8.44 8.03 -0.76
C MET A 124 -8.03 9.13 -1.73
N LEU A 125 -7.68 10.33 -1.22
CA LEU A 125 -7.23 11.44 -2.06
C LEU A 125 -5.94 11.10 -2.82
N SER A 126 -5.01 10.38 -2.19
CA SER A 126 -3.77 9.93 -2.84
C SER A 126 -4.05 9.03 -4.04
N ALA A 127 -5.07 8.16 -3.95
CA ALA A 127 -5.51 7.31 -5.04
C ALA A 127 -6.26 8.10 -6.13
N MET A 128 -7.09 9.07 -5.75
CA MET A 128 -7.85 9.92 -6.70
C MET A 128 -6.95 10.78 -7.59
N PHE A 129 -5.80 11.26 -7.08
CA PHE A 129 -4.82 12.01 -7.87
C PHE A 129 -3.93 11.08 -8.71
N SER A 130 -4.56 10.27 -9.55
CA SER A 130 -3.92 9.28 -10.41
C SER A 130 -4.60 9.17 -11.77
N ARG A 131 -3.89 8.62 -12.77
CA ARG A 131 -4.50 8.36 -14.10
C ARG A 131 -5.43 7.15 -14.02
N GLU A 132 -5.04 6.19 -13.21
CA GLU A 132 -5.75 4.95 -12.89
C GLU A 132 -7.14 5.24 -12.32
N TYR A 133 -7.28 6.22 -11.42
CA TYR A 133 -8.58 6.66 -10.94
C TYR A 133 -9.44 7.28 -12.05
N LEU A 134 -8.86 8.09 -12.94
CA LEU A 134 -9.60 8.67 -14.06
C LEU A 134 -10.09 7.61 -15.04
N GLU A 135 -9.29 6.57 -15.28
CA GLU A 135 -9.63 5.43 -16.13
C GLU A 135 -10.74 4.58 -15.50
N ASP A 136 -10.62 4.27 -14.21
CA ASP A 136 -11.66 3.55 -13.47
C ASP A 136 -12.95 4.37 -13.40
N LEU A 137 -12.89 5.66 -13.08
CA LEU A 137 -14.06 6.56 -13.05
C LEU A 137 -14.80 6.61 -14.39
N ARG A 138 -14.06 6.68 -15.50
CA ARG A 138 -14.67 6.67 -16.84
C ARG A 138 -15.36 5.35 -17.13
N SER A 139 -14.77 4.22 -16.72
CA SER A 139 -15.32 2.88 -16.92
C SER A 139 -16.54 2.67 -16.02
N ALA A 140 -16.41 3.01 -14.74
CA ALA A 140 -17.47 2.96 -13.74
C ALA A 140 -18.72 3.75 -14.18
N ARG A 141 -18.52 4.96 -14.73
CA ARG A 141 -19.61 5.78 -15.28
C ARG A 141 -20.34 5.09 -16.43
N LYS A 142 -19.61 4.39 -17.33
CA LYS A 142 -20.23 3.65 -18.45
C LYS A 142 -21.03 2.45 -17.95
N GLU A 143 -20.57 1.82 -16.88
CA GLU A 143 -21.14 0.61 -16.30
C GLU A 143 -22.20 0.88 -15.21
N GLY A 144 -22.42 2.14 -14.83
CA GLY A 144 -23.37 2.52 -13.79
C GLY A 144 -22.95 2.12 -12.37
N ARG A 145 -21.64 1.90 -12.14
CA ARG A 145 -21.07 1.58 -10.82
C ARG A 145 -20.26 2.75 -10.25
N LEU A 146 -19.83 2.61 -9.00
CA LEU A 146 -18.84 3.51 -8.39
C LEU A 146 -17.41 3.09 -8.76
N PRO A 147 -16.46 4.04 -8.82
CA PRO A 147 -15.04 3.70 -8.89
C PRO A 147 -14.60 2.94 -7.63
N ILE A 148 -13.62 2.06 -7.82
CA ILE A 148 -13.00 1.17 -6.82
C ILE A 148 -11.61 1.71 -6.43
N VAL A 149 -10.93 2.46 -7.31
CA VAL A 149 -9.57 2.96 -7.01
C VAL A 149 -9.54 3.90 -5.79
N ASP A 150 -10.53 4.77 -5.63
CA ASP A 150 -10.63 5.65 -4.45
C ASP A 150 -10.98 4.86 -3.19
N ASP A 151 -11.83 3.85 -3.31
CA ASP A 151 -12.29 3.01 -2.22
C ASP A 151 -12.37 1.52 -2.64
N PRO A 152 -11.30 0.76 -2.38
CA PRO A 152 -11.20 -0.64 -2.82
C PRO A 152 -12.21 -1.58 -2.15
N THR A 153 -12.83 -1.15 -1.04
CA THR A 153 -13.80 -1.96 -0.28
C THR A 153 -15.15 -2.10 -1.00
N ARG A 154 -15.40 -1.26 -2.02
CA ARG A 154 -16.62 -1.32 -2.85
C ARG A 154 -16.68 -2.52 -3.78
N ASP A 155 -15.53 -3.13 -4.06
CA ASP A 155 -15.46 -4.36 -4.84
C ASP A 155 -15.91 -5.55 -3.98
N SER A 156 -17.22 -5.64 -3.82
CA SER A 156 -17.85 -6.87 -3.40
C SER A 156 -17.98 -7.74 -4.64
N ARG A 157 -16.95 -8.52 -4.97
CA ARG A 157 -17.21 -9.77 -5.69
C ARG A 157 -18.22 -10.52 -4.83
N LYS A 158 -19.47 -10.55 -5.31
CA LYS A 158 -20.62 -11.15 -4.63
C LYS A 158 -20.22 -12.51 -4.07
N SER A 159 -20.43 -12.68 -2.77
CA SER A 159 -20.67 -14.00 -2.18
C SER A 159 -21.87 -14.66 -2.84
#